data_AF-A0A1G0Z1A7-F1
#
_entry.id   AF-A0A1G0Z1A7-F1
#
_cell.length_a   1.000
_cell.length_b   1.000
_cell.length_c   1.000
_cell.angle_alpha   90.00
_cell.angle_beta   90.00
_cell.angle_gamma   90.00
#
_symmetry.space_group_name_H-M   'P 1'
#
loop_
_entity.id
_entity.type
_entity.pdbx_description
1 polymer ?
#
loop_
_entity_poly.entity_id
_entity_poly.type
_entity_poly.pdbx_seq_one_letter_code
_entity_poly.pdbx_strand_id
1 'polypeptide(L)'
;MRIFMILIGLCLSFVSMANTYVFVSFSMPETLMIETLQECERLHIPAILNGLYQNSMPETAKKVMALSNQIPNLSLQIDPTAFERFNIHQVPALVVEQGDCFDVIYGTLPLVEELDRIQRRGECKDGVQ
;
A
#
# COMPACT_ATOMS: atom_id res chain seq x y z
N MET A 1 -27.34 38.50 20.49
CA MET A 1 -26.32 37.54 20.97
C MET A 1 -26.77 36.09 20.75
N ARG A 2 -27.07 35.71 19.49
CA ARG A 2 -27.46 34.34 19.10
C ARG A 2 -27.01 33.95 17.67
N ILE A 3 -26.29 34.84 16.98
CA ILE A 3 -25.90 34.68 15.57
C ILE A 3 -24.41 34.34 15.39
N PHE A 4 -23.58 34.52 16.42
CA PHE A 4 -22.11 34.38 16.33
C PHE A 4 -21.59 32.94 16.54
N MET A 5 -22.48 31.98 16.84
CA MET A 5 -22.11 30.60 17.19
C MET A 5 -22.46 29.58 16.09
N ILE A 6 -22.53 30.01 14.83
CA ILE A 6 -22.79 29.11 13.69
C ILE A 6 -21.54 28.97 12.78
N LEU A 7 -20.53 29.84 12.92
CA LEU A 7 -19.35 29.82 12.03
C LEU A 7 -18.22 28.87 12.47
N ILE A 8 -18.40 28.10 13.55
CA ILE A 8 -17.45 27.07 14.04
C ILE A 8 -18.01 25.64 13.77
N GLY A 9 -19.16 25.52 13.11
CA GLY A 9 -19.88 24.24 12.94
C GLY A 9 -19.71 23.52 11.60
N LEU A 10 -18.96 24.07 10.63
CA LEU A 10 -19.00 23.58 9.24
C LEU A 10 -17.61 23.28 8.64
N CYS A 11 -16.75 22.58 9.38
CA CYS A 11 -15.61 21.90 8.77
C CYS A 11 -15.28 20.58 9.49
N LEU A 12 -16.31 19.81 9.84
CA LEU A 12 -16.17 18.35 9.99
C LEU A 12 -16.47 17.72 8.62
N SER A 13 -15.75 18.19 7.59
CA SER A 13 -15.61 17.39 6.38
C SER A 13 -14.81 16.18 6.81
N PHE A 14 -15.50 15.05 6.97
CA PHE A 14 -14.93 13.74 7.22
C PHE A 14 -14.00 13.44 6.05
N VAL A 15 -12.74 13.87 6.15
CA VAL A 15 -11.69 13.42 5.23
C VAL A 15 -11.54 11.94 5.54
N SER A 16 -12.18 11.10 4.75
CA SER A 16 -11.87 9.67 4.71
C SER A 16 -10.40 9.58 4.31
N MET A 17 -9.51 9.34 5.28
CA MET A 17 -8.11 9.11 5.00
C MET A 17 -7.99 7.69 4.48
N ALA A 18 -7.89 7.57 3.15
CA ALA A 18 -7.56 6.30 2.52
C ALA A 18 -6.06 6.04 2.68
N ASN A 19 -5.70 4.87 3.23
CA ASN A 19 -4.32 4.39 3.24
C ASN A 19 -4.08 3.53 2.01
N THR A 20 -2.90 3.64 1.41
CA THR A 20 -2.52 2.83 0.25
C THR A 20 -1.23 2.10 0.55
N TYR A 21 -1.17 0.82 0.17
CA TYR A 21 -0.04 -0.07 0.40
C TYR A 21 0.24 -0.91 -0.83
N VAL A 22 1.50 -1.24 -1.09
CA VAL A 22 1.88 -2.20 -2.14
C VAL A 22 2.57 -3.40 -1.52
N PHE A 23 2.00 -4.57 -1.71
CA PHE A 23 2.48 -5.84 -1.17
C PHE A 23 3.45 -6.50 -2.15
N VAL A 24 4.63 -6.88 -1.66
CA VAL A 24 5.71 -7.48 -2.45
C VAL A 24 6.35 -8.67 -1.73
N SER A 25 7.11 -9.49 -2.46
CA SER A 25 7.89 -10.59 -1.89
C SER A 25 9.18 -10.80 -2.66
N PHE A 26 10.22 -11.28 -1.98
CA PHE A 26 11.47 -11.70 -2.63
C PHE A 26 11.34 -12.95 -3.51
N SER A 27 10.18 -13.59 -3.56
CA SER A 27 9.86 -14.62 -4.56
C SER A 27 9.54 -14.04 -5.95
N MET A 28 9.28 -12.73 -6.04
CA MET A 28 9.08 -12.04 -7.32
C MET A 28 10.37 -12.08 -8.17
N PRO A 29 10.24 -12.07 -9.51
CA PRO A 29 11.39 -11.79 -10.38
C PRO A 29 12.05 -10.46 -9.99
N GLU A 30 13.38 -10.43 -9.97
CA GLU A 30 14.14 -9.26 -9.49
C GLU A 30 13.80 -7.98 -10.26
N THR A 31 13.70 -8.06 -11.59
CA THR A 31 13.30 -6.92 -12.44
C THR A 31 11.94 -6.36 -12.02
N LEU A 32 10.94 -7.23 -11.85
CA LEU A 32 9.59 -6.84 -11.43
C LEU A 32 9.59 -6.23 -10.02
N MET A 33 10.39 -6.77 -9.10
CA MET A 33 10.55 -6.23 -7.75
C MET A 33 11.10 -4.80 -7.79
N ILE A 34 12.17 -4.56 -8.56
CA ILE A 34 12.77 -3.24 -8.69
C ILE A 34 11.80 -2.24 -9.31
N GLU A 35 11.14 -2.59 -10.43
CA GLU A 35 10.15 -1.73 -11.10
C GLU A 35 9.00 -1.35 -10.15
N THR A 36 8.49 -2.32 -9.39
CA THR A 36 7.41 -2.09 -8.42
C THR A 36 7.86 -1.13 -7.30
N LEU A 37 9.06 -1.31 -6.76
CA LEU A 37 9.57 -0.49 -5.66
C LEU A 37 9.93 0.94 -6.13
N GLN A 38 10.38 1.11 -7.37
CA GLN A 38 10.58 2.43 -7.97
C GLN A 38 9.26 3.18 -8.10
N GLU A 39 8.18 2.49 -8.50
CA GLU A 39 6.85 3.07 -8.56
C GLU A 39 6.32 3.45 -7.17
N CYS A 40 6.57 2.61 -6.16
CA CYS A 40 6.22 2.90 -4.76
C CYS A 40 6.92 4.17 -4.26
N GLU A 41 8.22 4.32 -4.52
CA GLU A 41 8.99 5.51 -4.16
C GLU A 41 8.44 6.75 -4.86
N ARG A 42 8.25 6.68 -6.19
CA ARG A 42 7.73 7.77 -7.01
C ARG A 42 6.37 8.28 -6.53
N LEU A 43 5.50 7.37 -6.10
CA LEU A 43 4.14 7.66 -5.62
C LEU A 43 4.06 7.87 -4.10
N HIS A 44 5.18 7.76 -3.37
CA HIS A 44 5.23 7.82 -1.91
C HIS A 44 4.30 6.80 -1.22
N ILE A 45 4.13 5.64 -1.83
CA ILE A 45 3.32 4.54 -1.29
C ILE A 45 4.24 3.56 -0.54
N PRO A 46 3.95 3.21 0.73
CA PRO A 46 4.73 2.22 1.45
C PRO A 46 4.60 0.82 0.81
N ALA A 47 5.75 0.17 0.61
CA ALA A 47 5.82 -1.22 0.22
C ALA A 47 5.85 -2.14 1.45
N ILE A 48 5.07 -3.21 1.42
CA ILE A 48 4.95 -4.21 2.49
C ILE A 48 5.52 -5.54 2.00
N LEU A 49 6.57 -6.01 2.64
CA LEU A 49 7.29 -7.23 2.30
C LEU A 49 6.74 -8.44 3.08
N ASN A 50 6.48 -9.54 2.37
CA ASN A 50 6.08 -10.80 2.99
C ASN A 50 7.25 -11.48 3.72
N GLY A 51 7.47 -11.09 4.98
CA GLY A 51 8.40 -11.77 5.88
C GLY A 51 9.86 -11.77 5.42
N LEU A 52 10.58 -12.85 5.76
CA LEU A 52 12.04 -12.92 5.64
C LEU A 52 12.48 -13.61 4.36
N TYR A 53 13.58 -13.12 3.77
CA TYR A 53 14.28 -13.83 2.71
C TYR A 53 14.98 -15.06 3.27
N GLN A 54 14.68 -16.24 2.70
CA GLN A 54 15.26 -17.53 3.10
C GLN A 54 15.21 -17.81 4.61
N ASN A 55 14.16 -17.33 5.30
CA ASN A 55 14.02 -17.44 6.76
C ASN A 55 15.20 -16.87 7.57
N SER A 56 15.94 -15.92 7.01
CA SER A 56 17.17 -15.38 7.59
C SER A 56 17.12 -13.86 7.69
N MET A 57 17.11 -13.34 8.93
CA MET A 57 17.18 -11.90 9.19
C MET A 57 18.44 -11.25 8.59
N PRO A 58 19.67 -11.81 8.73
CA PRO A 58 20.85 -11.23 8.13
C PRO A 58 20.78 -11.11 6.60
N GLU A 59 20.29 -12.15 5.92
CA GLU A 59 20.17 -12.12 4.45
C GLU A 59 19.07 -11.15 4.00
N THR A 60 17.98 -11.08 4.77
CA THR A 60 16.91 -10.10 4.56
C THR A 60 17.44 -8.67 4.68
N ALA A 61 18.21 -8.37 5.72
CA ALA A 61 18.81 -7.06 5.94
C ALA A 61 19.74 -6.67 4.77
N LYS A 62 20.58 -7.58 4.29
CA LYS A 62 21.45 -7.33 3.11
C LYS A 62 20.64 -6.96 1.87
N LYS A 63 19.57 -7.71 1.58
CA LYS A 63 18.70 -7.43 0.43
C LYS A 63 17.99 -6.08 0.57
N VAL A 64 17.41 -5.81 1.74
CA VAL A 64 16.74 -4.53 2.01
C VAL A 64 17.73 -3.36 1.87
N MET A 65 18.94 -3.49 2.41
CA MET A 65 19.98 -2.46 2.25
C MET A 65 20.38 -2.25 0.79
N ALA A 66 20.52 -3.33 0.00
CA ALA A 66 20.81 -3.22 -1.43
C ALA A 66 19.68 -2.46 -2.17
N LEU A 67 18.42 -2.77 -1.86
CA LEU A 67 17.27 -2.06 -2.41
C LEU A 67 17.25 -0.57 -2.02
N SER A 68 17.48 -0.24 -0.74
CA SER A 68 17.53 1.15 -0.28
C SER A 68 18.68 1.96 -0.88
N ASN A 69 19.81 1.31 -1.18
CA ASN A 69 20.93 1.96 -1.88
C ASN A 69 20.60 2.24 -3.36
N GLN A 70 19.84 1.34 -4.00
CA GLN A 70 19.44 1.49 -5.41
C GLN A 70 18.25 2.45 -5.58
N ILE A 71 17.35 2.50 -4.60
CA ILE A 71 16.13 3.30 -4.60
C ILE A 71 16.15 4.16 -3.32
N PRO A 72 16.72 5.39 -3.39
CA PRO A 72 16.76 6.31 -2.26
C PRO A 72 15.34 6.62 -1.75
N ASN A 73 15.19 6.84 -0.44
CA ASN A 73 13.90 7.16 0.21
C ASN A 73 12.82 6.08 0.11
N LEU A 74 13.17 4.85 -0.32
CA LEU A 74 12.22 3.75 -0.37
C LEU A 74 11.60 3.46 1.02
N SER A 75 10.28 3.59 1.12
CA SER A 75 9.50 3.15 2.29
C SER A 75 9.17 1.67 2.14
N LEU A 76 9.96 0.81 2.79
CA LEU A 76 9.77 -0.65 2.79
C LEU A 76 9.62 -1.16 4.22
N GLN A 77 8.57 -1.92 4.48
CA GLN A 77 8.25 -2.50 5.78
C GLN A 77 8.14 -4.01 5.68
N ILE A 78 8.58 -4.72 6.71
CA ILE A 78 8.42 -6.18 6.80
C ILE A 78 7.26 -6.45 7.74
N ASP A 79 6.10 -6.82 7.18
CA ASP A 79 4.89 -7.06 7.96
C ASP A 79 4.09 -8.23 7.36
N PRO A 80 4.39 -9.48 7.76
CA PRO A 80 3.60 -10.63 7.33
C PRO A 80 2.17 -10.62 7.87
N THR A 81 1.89 -9.91 8.97
CA THR A 81 0.53 -9.87 9.54
C THR A 81 -0.41 -9.02 8.69
N ALA A 82 0.12 -8.01 7.97
CA ALA A 82 -0.65 -7.27 6.98
C ALA A 82 -1.08 -8.15 5.80
N PHE A 83 -0.29 -9.15 5.39
CA PHE A 83 -0.69 -10.10 4.35
C PHE A 83 -1.91 -10.92 4.78
N GLU A 84 -1.96 -11.32 6.05
CA GLU A 84 -3.10 -12.03 6.64
C GLU A 84 -4.32 -11.09 6.72
N ARG A 85 -4.15 -9.86 7.23
CA ARG A 85 -5.22 -8.86 7.38
C ARG A 85 -5.96 -8.58 6.07
N PHE A 86 -5.22 -8.45 4.97
CA PHE A 86 -5.77 -8.12 3.66
C PHE A 86 -5.98 -9.32 2.74
N ASN A 87 -5.80 -10.54 3.27
CA ASN A 87 -5.95 -11.80 2.53
C ASN A 87 -5.14 -11.84 1.22
N ILE A 88 -3.89 -11.41 1.27
CA ILE A 88 -3.00 -11.33 0.11
C ILE A 88 -2.31 -12.67 -0.13
N HIS A 89 -2.65 -13.33 -1.24
CA HIS A 89 -2.05 -14.62 -1.62
C HIS A 89 -1.14 -14.54 -2.83
N GLN A 90 -1.10 -13.40 -3.51
CA GLN A 90 -0.31 -13.17 -4.73
C GLN A 90 0.30 -11.78 -4.67
N VAL A 91 1.47 -11.62 -5.28
CA VAL A 91 2.21 -10.35 -5.34
C VAL A 91 2.70 -10.10 -6.77
N PRO A 92 2.82 -8.83 -7.20
CA PRO A 92 2.51 -7.62 -6.44
C PRO A 92 1.00 -7.38 -6.28
N ALA A 93 0.61 -6.76 -5.18
CA ALA A 93 -0.78 -6.36 -4.92
C ALA A 93 -0.87 -4.95 -4.33
N LEU A 94 -1.79 -4.13 -4.82
CA LEU A 94 -2.15 -2.85 -4.25
C LEU A 94 -3.33 -3.03 -3.30
N VAL A 95 -3.25 -2.43 -2.11
CA VAL A 95 -4.37 -2.31 -1.18
C VAL A 95 -4.72 -0.85 -0.98
N VAL A 96 -6.00 -0.53 -1.06
CA VAL A 96 -6.56 0.77 -0.65
C VAL A 96 -7.51 0.52 0.51
N GLU A 97 -7.15 1.00 1.70
CA GLU A 97 -7.92 0.83 2.94
C GLU A 97 -8.62 2.14 3.29
N GLN A 98 -9.92 2.08 3.61
CA GLN A 98 -10.75 3.23 3.98
C GLN A 98 -11.61 2.88 5.20
N GLY A 99 -11.16 3.27 6.40
CA GLY A 99 -11.86 2.88 7.63
C GLY A 99 -11.87 1.37 7.80
N ASP A 100 -13.06 0.77 7.79
CA ASP A 100 -13.26 -0.67 8.02
C ASP A 100 -13.33 -1.51 6.73
N CYS A 101 -13.16 -0.89 5.56
CA CYS A 101 -13.17 -1.58 4.26
C CYS A 101 -11.85 -1.41 3.50
N PHE A 102 -11.58 -2.33 2.57
CA PHE A 102 -10.42 -2.23 1.69
C PHE A 102 -10.67 -2.91 0.34
N ASP A 103 -9.93 -2.44 -0.67
CA ASP A 103 -9.89 -3.01 -2.00
C ASP A 103 -8.50 -3.55 -2.33
N VAL A 104 -8.44 -4.69 -3.02
CA VAL A 104 -7.18 -5.34 -3.45
C VAL A 104 -7.14 -5.45 -4.96
N ILE A 105 -6.03 -4.99 -5.56
CA ILE A 105 -5.78 -5.08 -7.01
C ILE A 105 -4.45 -5.82 -7.22
N TYR A 106 -4.45 -6.85 -8.06
CA TYR A 106 -3.25 -7.64 -8.38
C TYR A 106 -2.66 -7.25 -9.73
N GLY A 107 -1.33 -7.24 -9.86
CA GLY A 107 -0.65 -7.14 -11.16
C GLY A 107 0.49 -6.10 -11.25
N THR A 108 1.22 -6.17 -12.37
CA THR A 108 2.38 -5.32 -12.70
C THR A 108 1.90 -3.95 -13.19
N LEU A 109 2.14 -2.89 -12.42
CA LEU A 109 1.48 -1.60 -12.60
C LEU A 109 2.25 -0.63 -13.51
N PRO A 110 1.52 0.12 -14.34
CA PRO A 110 1.45 1.57 -14.16
C PRO A 110 0.07 1.95 -13.60
N LEU A 111 0.04 2.25 -12.31
CA LEU A 111 -1.18 2.27 -11.48
C LEU A 111 -2.06 3.50 -11.66
N VAL A 112 -1.49 4.61 -12.12
CA VAL A 112 -2.19 5.89 -12.22
C VAL A 112 -3.29 5.88 -13.28
N GLU A 113 -3.15 5.06 -14.33
CA GLU A 113 -4.09 5.04 -15.47
C GLU A 113 -5.30 4.11 -15.21
N GLU A 114 -5.10 3.04 -14.42
CA GLU A 114 -6.19 2.16 -13.97
C GLU A 114 -6.94 2.74 -12.75
N LEU A 115 -6.28 3.53 -11.88
CA LEU A 115 -6.94 4.20 -10.74
C LEU A 115 -7.99 5.23 -11.19
N ASP A 116 -7.76 5.96 -12.29
CA ASP A 116 -8.73 6.95 -12.83
C ASP A 116 -10.01 6.28 -13.38
N ARG A 117 -9.92 5.00 -13.80
CA ARG A 117 -11.09 4.24 -14.25
C ARG A 117 -11.91 3.63 -13.11
N ILE A 118 -11.28 3.26 -11.99
CA ILE A 118 -11.96 2.57 -10.87
C ILE A 118 -12.55 3.55 -9.84
N GLN A 119 -12.01 4.77 -9.70
CA GLN A 119 -12.56 5.79 -8.78
C GLN A 119 -14.02 6.22 -9.07
N ARG A 120 -14.67 5.71 -10.13
CA ARG A 120 -16.11 5.92 -10.38
C ARG A 120 -17.03 4.77 -9.96
N ARG A 121 -16.52 3.64 -9.46
CA ARG A 121 -17.35 2.48 -9.07
C ARG A 121 -16.86 1.83 -7.78
N GLY A 122 -16.73 2.60 -6.71
CA GLY A 122 -16.40 2.08 -5.38
C GLY A 122 -17.30 0.90 -5.00
N GLU A 123 -16.76 -0.30 -5.12
CA GLU A 123 -17.28 -1.51 -4.50
C GLU A 123 -16.34 -1.79 -3.35
N CYS A 124 -16.48 -1.02 -2.25
CA CYS A 124 -15.85 -1.38 -1.00
C CYS A 124 -16.37 -2.78 -0.65
N LYS A 125 -15.56 -3.80 -0.90
CA LYS A 125 -15.90 -5.14 -0.46
C LYS A 125 -15.69 -5.15 1.03
N ASP A 126 -16.78 -5.32 1.78
CA ASP A 126 -16.69 -5.61 3.20
C ASP A 126 -15.68 -6.75 3.35
N GLY A 127 -14.64 -6.52 4.16
CA GLY A 127 -13.75 -7.59 4.59
C GLY A 127 -14.60 -8.59 5.38
N VAL A 128 -15.10 -9.62 4.71
CA VAL A 128 -16.04 -10.56 5.29
C VAL A 128 -15.39 -11.92 5.51
N GLN A 129 -15.41 -12.28 6.79
CA GLN A 129 -15.26 -13.57 7.48
C GLN A 129 -13.85 -14.09 7.76
#